data_AF-A0AAU7DNP4-F1
#
_entry.id   AF-A0AAU7DNP4-F1
#
_cell.length_a   1.000
_cell.length_b   1.000
_cell.length_c   1.000
_cell.angle_alpha   90.00
_cell.angle_beta   90.00
_cell.angle_gamma   90.00
#
_symmetry.space_group_name_H-M   'P 1'
#
loop_
_entity.id
_entity.type
_entity.pdbx_description
1 polymer ?
#
loop_
_entity_poly.entity_id
_entity_poly.type
_entity_poly.pdbx_seq_one_letter_code
_entity_poly.pdbx_strand_id
1 'polypeptide(L)'
;MKLSSPSHTALLTAAAYAVFAVAAHAQTLAAQQPPAGEAHHHHDEPAPTNLKVLPKTMTGEQVHDLMHKWEASLGAECSTCHAADPKNIGPNGKPRLNFADDSKPEKNTARLMFKMVEDINKNYVSMVDNSGVPVSCGTCHRGHLDPPVFTPPKDDHDHDHPASPAGGEKPPSSR
;
A
#
# COMPACT_ATOMS: atom_id res chain seq x y z
N MET A 1 -20.74 38.49 -73.11
CA MET A 1 -21.31 39.51 -72.20
C MET A 1 -22.82 39.37 -72.27
N LYS A 2 -23.47 38.80 -71.24
CA LYS A 2 -24.89 38.42 -71.26
C LYS A 2 -25.77 39.53 -70.66
N LEU A 3 -26.87 39.82 -71.36
CA LEU A 3 -27.91 40.81 -71.05
C LEU A 3 -29.07 40.23 -70.22
N SER A 4 -29.57 41.05 -69.30
CA SER A 4 -30.98 41.40 -68.95
C SER A 4 -32.13 40.36 -68.85
N SER A 5 -32.85 40.48 -67.72
CA SER A 5 -34.18 39.91 -67.28
C SER A 5 -35.38 40.32 -68.19
N PRO A 6 -36.66 39.83 -68.08
CA PRO A 6 -37.45 39.52 -66.85
C PRO A 6 -38.56 38.39 -66.87
N SER A 7 -39.08 38.09 -65.67
CA SER A 7 -40.45 37.72 -65.18
C SER A 7 -41.48 36.88 -66.00
N HIS A 8 -42.07 35.82 -65.38
CA HIS A 8 -43.47 35.75 -64.89
C HIS A 8 -43.90 34.33 -64.37
N THR A 9 -44.25 34.28 -63.08
CA THR A 9 -45.37 33.57 -62.41
C THR A 9 -45.94 32.24 -62.96
N ALA A 10 -45.89 31.16 -62.16
CA ALA A 10 -47.03 30.26 -61.94
C ALA A 10 -46.88 29.47 -60.62
N LEU A 11 -48.02 29.24 -59.97
CA LEU A 11 -48.27 28.93 -58.56
C LEU A 11 -48.57 27.42 -58.34
N LEU A 12 -48.36 26.95 -57.10
CA LEU A 12 -48.98 25.80 -56.40
C LEU A 12 -48.42 24.39 -56.74
N THR A 13 -47.96 23.59 -55.77
CA THR A 13 -48.74 23.08 -54.63
C THR A 13 -47.85 22.71 -53.43
N ALA A 14 -48.45 22.81 -52.25
CA ALA A 14 -47.86 22.61 -50.94
C ALA A 14 -47.80 21.14 -50.50
N ALA A 15 -46.77 20.79 -49.74
CA ALA A 15 -46.81 19.85 -48.60
C ALA A 15 -45.55 20.09 -47.76
N ALA A 16 -45.61 20.95 -46.75
CA ALA A 16 -46.00 20.66 -45.38
C ALA A 16 -44.81 20.17 -44.50
N TYR A 17 -44.25 21.16 -43.80
CA TYR A 17 -43.76 21.14 -42.41
C TYR A 17 -42.98 19.94 -41.86
N ALA A 18 -41.72 20.21 -41.49
CA ALA A 18 -41.36 20.26 -40.07
C ALA A 18 -40.09 21.11 -39.87
N VAL A 19 -40.27 22.26 -39.21
CA VAL A 19 -39.19 23.10 -38.71
C VAL A 19 -38.65 22.46 -37.44
N PHE A 20 -37.39 22.09 -37.43
CA PHE A 20 -36.60 22.02 -36.19
C PHE A 20 -35.34 22.85 -36.39
N ALA A 21 -35.43 24.12 -36.01
CA ALA A 21 -34.27 24.84 -35.54
C ALA A 21 -33.93 24.33 -34.13
N VAL A 22 -32.65 24.25 -33.78
CA VAL A 22 -32.05 24.97 -32.63
C VAL A 22 -30.66 24.39 -32.28
N ALA A 23 -29.72 25.33 -32.20
CA ALA A 23 -28.52 25.43 -31.36
C ALA A 23 -27.36 24.42 -31.50
N ALA A 24 -26.24 24.99 -32.00
CA ALA A 24 -24.96 25.11 -31.31
C ALA A 24 -24.61 23.98 -30.30
N HIS A 25 -23.74 23.08 -30.74
CA HIS A 25 -23.04 22.13 -29.88
C HIS A 25 -21.96 22.87 -29.08
N ALA A 26 -22.32 23.35 -27.89
CA ALA A 26 -21.35 23.65 -26.84
C ALA A 26 -20.93 22.31 -26.22
N GLN A 27 -19.71 21.87 -26.52
CA GLN A 27 -19.11 20.68 -25.91
C GLN A 27 -18.82 20.97 -24.44
N THR A 28 -19.64 20.41 -23.56
CA THR A 28 -19.35 20.31 -22.13
C THR A 28 -18.21 19.31 -21.92
N LEU A 29 -17.05 19.79 -21.49
CA LEU A 29 -16.08 18.97 -20.76
C LEU A 29 -16.70 18.64 -19.39
N ALA A 30 -17.51 17.60 -19.33
CA ALA A 30 -17.86 16.94 -18.09
C ALA A 30 -16.87 15.79 -17.86
N ALA A 31 -15.95 16.03 -16.92
CA ALA A 31 -15.15 15.08 -16.15
C ALA A 31 -15.21 13.60 -16.58
N GLN A 32 -14.15 13.13 -17.22
CA GLN A 32 -13.73 11.73 -17.08
C GLN A 32 -13.23 11.53 -15.65
N GLN A 33 -14.16 11.30 -14.74
CA GLN A 33 -13.84 10.75 -13.42
C GLN A 33 -13.37 9.30 -13.66
N PRO A 34 -12.19 8.88 -13.17
CA PRO A 34 -11.83 7.47 -13.22
C PRO A 34 -12.91 6.66 -12.51
N PRO A 35 -13.18 5.41 -12.92
CA PRO A 35 -14.20 4.60 -12.28
C PRO A 35 -13.91 4.58 -10.78
N ALA A 36 -14.93 4.92 -9.99
CA ALA A 36 -14.90 4.75 -8.54
C ALA A 36 -14.41 3.32 -8.26
N GLY A 37 -13.38 3.20 -7.43
CA GLY A 37 -12.80 1.92 -7.06
C GLY A 37 -13.89 0.92 -6.71
N GLU A 38 -13.70 -0.33 -7.13
CA GLU A 38 -14.52 -1.46 -6.73
C GLU A 38 -14.85 -1.32 -5.24
N ALA A 39 -16.14 -1.33 -4.90
CA ALA A 39 -16.57 -1.45 -3.53
C ALA A 39 -15.90 -2.70 -2.96
N HIS A 40 -14.95 -2.51 -2.05
CA HIS A 40 -14.42 -3.61 -1.26
C HIS A 40 -15.62 -4.33 -0.66
N HIS A 41 -15.86 -5.57 -1.11
CA HIS A 41 -16.86 -6.41 -0.49
C HIS A 41 -16.47 -6.53 0.98
N HIS A 42 -17.22 -5.87 1.87
CA HIS A 42 -17.04 -6.02 3.31
C HIS A 42 -17.27 -7.49 3.64
N HIS A 43 -16.18 -8.25 3.71
CA HIS A 43 -16.20 -9.50 4.42
C HIS A 43 -16.33 -9.11 5.89
N ASP A 44 -17.47 -9.46 6.50
CA ASP A 44 -17.67 -9.30 7.93
C ASP A 44 -16.69 -10.21 8.68
N GLU A 45 -15.45 -9.76 8.81
CA GLU A 45 -14.43 -10.47 9.54
C GLU A 45 -14.72 -10.39 11.05
N PRO A 46 -14.71 -11.53 11.76
CA PRO A 46 -14.95 -11.52 13.19
C PRO A 46 -13.98 -10.59 13.91
N ALA A 47 -14.48 -9.88 14.91
CA ALA A 47 -13.64 -9.02 15.74
C ALA A 47 -12.53 -9.85 16.42
N PRO A 48 -11.28 -9.34 16.45
CA PRO A 48 -10.15 -10.05 17.03
C PRO A 48 -10.25 -10.10 18.55
N THR A 49 -9.90 -11.25 19.15
CA THR A 49 -10.15 -11.52 20.58
C THR A 49 -8.91 -11.42 21.48
N ASN A 50 -7.69 -11.40 20.93
CA ASN A 50 -6.44 -11.39 21.71
C ASN A 50 -5.44 -10.30 21.22
N LEU A 51 -5.93 -9.06 21.09
CA LEU A 51 -5.08 -7.90 20.84
C LEU A 51 -4.39 -7.45 22.13
N LYS A 52 -3.05 -7.53 22.15
CA LYS A 52 -2.21 -7.11 23.30
C LYS A 52 -1.41 -5.83 23.07
N VAL A 53 -1.14 -5.48 21.81
CA VAL A 53 -0.36 -4.29 21.43
C VAL A 53 -1.22 -3.37 20.59
N LEU A 54 -1.86 -3.91 19.55
CA LEU A 54 -2.86 -3.18 18.77
C LEU A 54 -4.04 -2.72 19.64
N PRO A 55 -4.65 -1.56 19.32
CA PRO A 55 -5.84 -1.08 20.00
C PRO A 55 -6.97 -2.12 19.98
N LYS A 56 -7.57 -2.39 21.14
CA LYS A 56 -8.68 -3.34 21.29
C LYS A 56 -9.95 -2.93 20.53
N THR A 57 -10.00 -1.69 20.05
CA THR A 57 -11.13 -1.11 19.30
C THR A 57 -11.04 -1.37 17.80
N MET A 58 -9.95 -1.94 17.29
CA MET A 58 -9.82 -2.25 15.86
C MET A 58 -10.81 -3.33 15.43
N THR A 59 -11.39 -3.17 14.24
CA THR A 59 -12.26 -4.17 13.61
C THR A 59 -11.47 -5.36 13.09
N GLY A 60 -12.16 -6.46 12.75
CA GLY A 60 -11.55 -7.61 12.07
C GLY A 60 -10.83 -7.18 10.80
N GLU A 61 -11.54 -6.47 9.92
CA GLU A 61 -11.02 -5.92 8.65
C GLU A 61 -9.75 -5.06 8.85
N GLN A 62 -9.76 -4.13 9.81
CA GLN A 62 -8.60 -3.28 10.08
C GLN A 62 -7.37 -4.07 10.54
N VAL A 63 -7.58 -5.10 11.35
CA VAL A 63 -6.48 -5.96 11.80
C VAL A 63 -5.98 -6.84 10.66
N HIS A 64 -6.88 -7.38 9.84
CA HIS A 64 -6.52 -8.20 8.69
C HIS A 64 -5.71 -7.45 7.64
N ASP A 65 -6.12 -6.23 7.28
CA ASP A 65 -5.37 -5.35 6.40
C ASP A 65 -3.96 -5.05 6.94
N LEU A 66 -3.85 -4.86 8.25
CA LEU A 66 -2.55 -4.66 8.89
C LEU A 66 -1.69 -5.93 8.84
N MET A 67 -2.28 -7.10 9.06
CA MET A 67 -1.56 -8.37 8.95
C MET A 67 -1.02 -8.59 7.53
N HIS A 68 -1.79 -8.28 6.49
CA HIS A 68 -1.32 -8.36 5.10
C HIS A 68 -0.17 -7.39 4.79
N LYS A 69 -0.17 -6.19 5.39
CA LYS A 69 0.97 -5.27 5.28
C LYS A 69 2.22 -5.84 5.94
N TRP A 70 2.09 -6.55 7.06
CA TRP A 70 3.20 -7.23 7.72
C TRP A 70 3.68 -8.44 6.91
N GLU A 71 2.76 -9.25 6.37
CA GLU A 71 3.05 -10.34 5.44
C GLU A 71 3.96 -9.85 4.30
N ALA A 72 3.56 -8.80 3.60
CA ALA A 72 4.34 -8.21 2.51
C ALA A 72 5.68 -7.64 2.98
N SER A 73 5.71 -6.99 4.14
CA SER A 73 6.93 -6.39 4.69
C SER A 73 7.98 -7.44 5.10
N LEU A 74 7.53 -8.59 5.58
CA LEU A 74 8.36 -9.69 6.08
C LEU A 74 8.58 -10.78 5.02
N GLY A 75 7.85 -10.78 3.90
CA GLY A 75 7.85 -11.92 2.97
C GLY A 75 7.47 -13.23 3.65
N ALA A 76 6.55 -13.16 4.62
CA ALA A 76 6.08 -14.29 5.40
C ALA A 76 4.68 -14.72 4.94
N GLU A 77 4.12 -15.79 5.51
CA GLU A 77 2.71 -16.14 5.35
C GLU A 77 2.00 -16.05 6.72
N CYS A 78 0.66 -16.01 6.72
CA CYS A 78 -0.12 -15.94 7.96
C CYS A 78 0.23 -17.07 8.95
N SER A 79 0.48 -18.28 8.44
CA SER A 79 0.90 -19.46 9.22
C SER A 79 2.29 -19.34 9.83
N THR A 80 3.13 -18.39 9.40
CA THR A 80 4.42 -18.11 10.03
C THR A 80 4.21 -17.66 11.47
N CYS A 81 3.20 -16.83 11.74
CA CYS A 81 2.95 -16.29 13.08
C CYS A 81 1.75 -16.96 13.77
N HIS A 82 0.74 -17.41 13.02
CA HIS A 82 -0.48 -17.96 13.60
C HIS A 82 -0.48 -19.49 13.61
N ALA A 83 -0.92 -20.07 14.72
CA ALA A 83 -1.02 -21.52 14.88
C ALA A 83 -2.19 -22.08 14.05
N ALA A 84 -2.03 -23.29 13.53
CA ALA A 84 -3.16 -24.04 12.99
C ALA A 84 -4.11 -24.46 14.14
N ASP A 85 -5.40 -24.57 13.84
CA ASP A 85 -6.43 -25.11 14.71
C ASP A 85 -6.85 -26.50 14.21
N PRO A 86 -6.30 -27.59 14.77
CA PRO A 86 -6.65 -28.95 14.33
C PRO A 86 -8.12 -29.31 14.53
N LYS A 87 -8.86 -28.53 15.35
CA LYS A 87 -10.28 -28.77 15.63
C LYS A 87 -11.21 -27.97 14.71
N ASN A 88 -10.66 -27.07 13.89
CA ASN A 88 -11.41 -26.23 12.97
C ASN A 88 -10.91 -26.47 11.54
N ILE A 89 -11.56 -27.40 10.84
CA ILE A 89 -11.18 -27.79 9.48
C ILE A 89 -11.97 -26.97 8.46
N GLY A 90 -11.26 -26.32 7.54
CA GLY A 90 -11.84 -25.54 6.46
C GLY A 90 -12.41 -26.40 5.32
N PRO A 91 -13.14 -25.79 4.36
CA PRO A 91 -13.74 -26.50 3.23
C PRO A 91 -12.73 -27.24 2.33
N ASN A 92 -11.46 -26.83 2.37
CA ASN A 92 -10.36 -27.46 1.64
C ASN A 92 -9.75 -28.68 2.38
N GLY A 93 -10.35 -29.11 3.50
CA GLY A 93 -9.86 -30.23 4.31
C GLY A 93 -8.61 -29.92 5.15
N LYS A 94 -8.16 -28.66 5.18
CA LYS A 94 -7.00 -28.23 5.98
C LYS A 94 -7.44 -27.53 7.27
N PRO A 95 -6.68 -27.64 8.37
CA PRO A 95 -6.88 -26.81 9.55
C PRO A 95 -6.87 -25.32 9.21
N ARG A 96 -7.83 -24.56 9.75
CA ARG A 96 -7.82 -23.08 9.72
C ARG A 96 -6.81 -22.57 10.74
N LEU A 97 -6.47 -21.28 10.65
CA LEU A 97 -5.59 -20.64 11.64
C LEU A 97 -6.37 -20.20 12.87
N ASN A 98 -5.81 -20.42 14.05
CA ASN A 98 -6.24 -19.80 15.29
C ASN A 98 -5.49 -18.47 15.48
N PHE A 99 -6.11 -17.38 15.04
CA PHE A 99 -5.49 -16.05 15.11
C PHE A 99 -5.28 -15.54 16.55
N ALA A 100 -6.06 -16.05 17.51
CA ALA A 100 -5.96 -15.65 18.92
C ALA A 100 -4.84 -16.39 19.66
N ASP A 101 -4.45 -17.59 19.21
CA ASP A 101 -3.45 -18.45 19.85
C ASP A 101 -2.05 -17.83 19.88
N ASP A 102 -1.35 -17.95 21.01
CA ASP A 102 -0.01 -17.39 21.26
C ASP A 102 1.08 -18.47 21.44
N SER A 103 0.80 -19.72 21.08
CA SER A 103 1.72 -20.86 21.21
C SER A 103 2.93 -20.76 20.29
N LYS A 104 2.80 -20.06 19.16
CA LYS A 104 3.91 -19.79 18.24
C LYS A 104 4.78 -18.64 18.75
N PRO A 105 6.10 -18.85 18.95
CA PRO A 105 6.99 -17.81 19.44
C PRO A 105 7.08 -16.60 18.49
N GLU A 106 6.93 -16.81 17.19
CA GLU A 106 6.99 -15.78 16.16
C GLU A 106 5.96 -14.66 16.40
N LYS A 107 4.77 -15.00 16.90
CA LYS A 107 3.74 -14.02 17.23
C LYS A 107 4.16 -13.10 18.38
N ASN A 108 4.83 -13.65 19.39
CA ASN A 108 5.33 -12.86 20.51
C ASN A 108 6.51 -11.99 20.08
N THR A 109 7.38 -12.51 19.21
CA THR A 109 8.42 -11.70 18.54
C THR A 109 7.81 -10.56 17.73
N ALA A 110 6.79 -10.82 16.91
CA ALA A 110 6.11 -9.80 16.12
C ALA A 110 5.50 -8.69 17.00
N ARG A 111 4.91 -9.05 18.16
CA ARG A 111 4.42 -8.07 19.14
C ARG A 111 5.53 -7.22 19.72
N LEU A 112 6.70 -7.80 20.02
CA LEU A 112 7.86 -7.06 20.49
C LEU A 112 8.38 -6.11 19.40
N MET A 113 8.50 -6.59 18.16
CA MET A 113 8.96 -5.79 17.03
C MET A 113 8.01 -4.64 16.72
N PHE A 114 6.69 -4.85 16.81
CA PHE A 114 5.74 -3.77 16.60
C PHE A 114 5.86 -2.68 17.66
N LYS A 115 6.02 -3.03 18.94
CA LYS A 115 6.33 -2.05 20.01
C LYS A 115 7.61 -1.28 19.73
N MET A 116 8.64 -1.96 19.25
CA MET A 116 9.91 -1.33 18.89
C MET A 116 9.72 -0.31 17.76
N VAL A 117 8.95 -0.65 16.71
CA VAL A 117 8.65 0.28 15.61
C VAL A 117 7.86 1.49 16.11
N GLU A 118 6.84 1.28 16.94
CA GLU A 118 6.08 2.37 17.56
C GLU A 118 6.98 3.29 18.39
N ASP A 119 7.89 2.71 19.18
CA ASP A 119 8.85 3.44 20.01
C ASP A 119 9.86 4.24 19.17
N ILE A 120 10.46 3.61 18.15
CA ILE A 120 11.36 4.26 17.19
C ILE A 120 10.68 5.47 16.56
N ASN A 121 9.47 5.28 16.04
CA ASN A 121 8.74 6.34 15.37
C ASN A 121 8.39 7.48 16.30
N LYS A 122 7.88 7.15 17.49
CA LYS A 122 7.40 8.14 18.46
C LYS A 122 8.54 8.93 19.10
N ASN A 123 9.61 8.25 19.50
CA ASN A 123 10.63 8.82 20.38
C ASN A 123 11.91 9.24 19.65
N TYR A 124 12.10 8.84 18.39
CA TYR A 124 13.34 9.13 17.66
C TYR A 124 13.07 9.72 16.28
N VAL A 125 12.29 9.04 15.44
CA VAL A 125 12.01 9.54 14.06
C VAL A 125 11.32 10.90 14.13
N SER A 126 10.34 11.07 15.02
CA SER A 126 9.67 12.35 15.25
C SER A 126 10.59 13.53 15.59
N MET A 127 11.82 13.28 16.05
CA MET A 127 12.82 14.30 16.40
C MET A 127 13.77 14.62 15.24
N VAL A 128 13.74 13.86 14.15
CA VAL A 128 14.60 14.08 12.99
C VAL A 128 13.90 15.04 12.03
N ASP A 129 14.53 16.20 11.80
CA ASP A 129 14.05 17.18 10.83
C ASP A 129 13.93 16.55 9.44
N ASN A 130 12.81 16.81 8.75
CA ASN A 130 12.49 16.27 7.44
C ASN A 130 12.39 14.73 7.35
N SER A 131 12.19 14.02 8.46
CA SER A 131 11.89 12.57 8.45
C SER A 131 10.43 12.31 8.02
N GLY A 132 10.10 12.61 6.77
CA GLY A 132 8.74 12.49 6.25
C GLY A 132 8.18 11.06 6.19
N VAL A 133 9.00 10.03 6.48
CA VAL A 133 8.63 8.62 6.36
C VAL A 133 8.89 7.88 7.67
N PRO A 134 7.86 7.33 8.33
CA PRO A 134 8.04 6.52 9.52
C PRO A 134 8.75 5.21 9.20
N VAL A 135 9.50 4.69 10.17
CA VAL A 135 10.02 3.32 10.13
C VAL A 135 8.84 2.35 10.11
N SER A 136 8.96 1.31 9.29
CA SER A 136 8.02 0.20 9.21
C SER A 136 8.77 -1.12 9.31
N CYS A 137 8.03 -2.22 9.41
CA CYS A 137 8.63 -3.56 9.32
C CYS A 137 9.47 -3.72 8.03
N GLY A 138 8.96 -3.18 6.91
CA GLY A 138 9.61 -3.25 5.60
C GLY A 138 10.91 -2.45 5.49
N THR A 139 11.13 -1.44 6.36
CA THR A 139 12.38 -0.68 6.41
C THR A 139 13.58 -1.59 6.68
N CYS A 140 13.43 -2.56 7.58
CA CYS A 140 14.47 -3.50 7.95
C CYS A 140 14.34 -4.83 7.20
N HIS A 141 13.13 -5.43 7.21
CA HIS A 141 12.91 -6.77 6.67
C HIS A 141 13.02 -6.83 5.14
N ARG A 142 12.61 -5.76 4.44
CA ARG A 142 12.71 -5.65 2.97
C ARG A 142 12.13 -6.87 2.23
N GLY A 143 11.04 -7.44 2.75
CA GLY A 143 10.40 -8.64 2.17
C GLY A 143 11.09 -9.96 2.55
N HIS A 144 11.93 -9.98 3.58
CA HIS A 144 12.57 -11.18 4.09
C HIS A 144 12.26 -11.39 5.58
N LEU A 145 12.00 -12.64 5.97
CA LEU A 145 11.59 -12.97 7.33
C LEU A 145 12.65 -12.53 8.35
N ASP A 146 13.93 -12.72 8.00
CA ASP A 146 15.05 -12.14 8.70
C ASP A 146 15.59 -10.92 7.94
N PRO A 147 15.86 -9.78 8.61
CA PRO A 147 16.44 -8.61 7.96
C PRO A 147 17.75 -8.97 7.25
N PRO A 148 17.87 -8.69 5.93
CA PRO A 148 19.11 -8.97 5.22
C PRO A 148 20.23 -8.08 5.74
N VAL A 149 21.46 -8.60 5.74
CA VAL A 149 22.65 -7.81 6.07
C VAL A 149 22.83 -6.73 5.00
N PHE A 150 22.91 -5.48 5.44
CA PHE A 150 23.30 -4.39 4.56
C PHE A 150 24.79 -4.56 4.17
N THR A 151 25.05 -4.69 2.87
CA THR A 151 26.41 -4.64 2.33
C THR A 151 26.53 -3.34 1.53
N PRO A 152 27.42 -2.40 1.94
CA PRO A 152 27.64 -1.21 1.15
C PRO A 152 28.20 -1.60 -0.23
N PRO A 153 27.91 -0.82 -1.29
CA PRO A 153 28.64 -0.95 -2.55
C PRO A 153 30.14 -0.95 -2.31
N LYS A 154 30.89 -1.71 -3.10
CA LYS A 154 32.35 -1.62 -3.05
C LYS A 154 32.73 -0.19 -3.44
N ASP A 155 33.55 0.43 -2.62
CA ASP A 155 34.09 1.75 -2.91
C ASP A 155 35.05 1.64 -4.09
N ASP A 156 34.61 2.10 -5.26
CA ASP A 156 35.38 2.21 -6.50
C ASP A 156 35.97 3.62 -6.68
N HIS A 157 36.06 4.40 -5.60
CA HIS A 157 36.80 5.65 -5.62
C HIS A 157 38.31 5.40 -5.61
N ASP A 158 38.93 5.54 -6.78
CA ASP A 158 40.36 5.82 -6.94
C ASP A 158 40.68 7.21 -6.36
N HIS A 159 40.65 7.31 -5.03
CA HIS A 159 41.25 8.42 -4.33
C HIS A 159 42.67 8.01 -3.96
N ASP A 160 43.65 8.64 -4.60
CA ASP A 160 45.07 8.60 -4.21
C ASP A 160 45.22 9.14 -2.78
N HIS A 161 44.86 8.33 -1.81
CA HIS A 161 45.21 8.55 -0.43
C HIS A 161 46.61 7.96 -0.23
N PRO A 162 47.64 8.75 0.14
CA PRO A 162 48.88 8.17 0.60
C PRO A 162 48.53 7.22 1.75
N ALA A 163 49.02 5.98 1.64
CA ALA A 163 48.71 4.91 2.59
C ALA A 163 48.80 5.43 4.03
N SER A 164 47.71 5.32 4.79
CA SER A 164 47.77 5.48 6.24
C SER A 164 48.86 4.53 6.75
N PRO A 165 49.82 5.02 7.56
CA PRO A 165 50.85 4.15 8.11
C PRO A 165 50.15 3.06 8.93
N ALA A 166 50.32 1.81 8.47
CA ALA A 166 49.92 0.65 9.22
C ALA A 166 50.62 0.68 10.59
N GLY A 167 49.85 0.82 11.67
CA GLY A 167 50.38 0.70 13.03
C GLY A 167 49.76 1.69 14.01
N GLY A 168 48.63 1.33 14.59
CA GLY A 168 48.10 1.97 15.79
C GLY A 168 47.40 0.90 16.64
N GLU A 169 48.00 0.56 17.77
CA GLU A 169 47.56 -0.49 18.69
C GLU A 169 46.06 -0.44 19.03
N LYS A 170 45.48 -1.64 19.17
CA LYS A 170 44.14 -1.86 19.71
C LYS A 170 44.07 -1.27 21.13
N PRO A 171 43.14 -0.36 21.44
CA PRO A 171 43.01 0.17 22.79
C PRO A 171 42.59 -0.96 23.76
N PRO A 172 43.08 -0.95 25.02
CA PRO A 172 42.81 -2.03 25.96
C PRO A 172 41.32 -2.08 26.31
N SER A 173 40.78 -3.30 26.32
CA SER A 173 39.44 -3.60 26.79
C SER A 173 39.36 -3.29 28.29
N SER A 174 38.57 -2.26 28.65
CA SER A 174 38.13 -2.05 30.02
C SER A 174 36.95 -2.97 30.32
N ARG A 175 37.03 -3.65 31.46
CA ARG A 175 35.97 -4.48 32.07
C ARG A 175 34.73 -3.66 32.44
#